data_AF-A0A5J4U4G6-F1
#
_entry.id   AF-A0A5J4U4G6-F1
#
_cell.length_a   1.000
_cell.length_b   1.000
_cell.length_c   1.000
_cell.angle_alpha   90.00
_cell.angle_beta   90.00
_cell.angle_gamma   90.00
#
_symmetry.space_group_name_H-M   'P 1'
#
loop_
_entity.id
_entity.type
_entity.pdbx_description
1 polymer ?
#
loop_
_entity_poly.entity_id
_entity_poly.type
_entity_poly.pdbx_seq_one_letter_code
_entity_poly.pdbx_strand_id
1 'polypeptide(L)'
;MQKRVTLDAAIHATGLRFNEDVIIVHKFKRYVNMPIFRAWMIDAFISYVDYLRPEKLEINEEAIFVMENLKKYKNEEGLQFIADIRIRSVFIPLNNSHALQVEDLIVFCKFKQEFRKANNTSESKTQPQFVARLVAATEEATTPSGNCATFKRAVIISEPVDGRYIAKIDEAENNARMAELHPGDLGQN
;
A
#
# COMPACT_ATOMS: atom_id res chain seq x y z
N MET A 1 4.84 -20.06 25.07
CA MET A 1 4.73 -19.84 23.61
C MET A 1 6.14 -19.74 23.04
N GLN A 2 6.67 -20.81 22.43
CA GLN A 2 8.05 -20.86 21.93
C GLN A 2 8.15 -19.95 20.69
N LYS A 3 9.02 -18.94 20.73
CA LYS A 3 9.29 -18.08 19.56
C LYS A 3 9.94 -18.97 18.49
N ARG A 4 9.19 -19.35 17.45
CA ARG A 4 9.77 -20.02 16.27
C ARG A 4 10.80 -19.09 15.64
N VAL A 5 12.02 -19.58 15.48
CA VAL A 5 13.16 -18.85 14.93
C VAL A 5 13.31 -19.09 13.41
N THR A 6 12.75 -20.20 12.91
CA THR A 6 13.00 -20.71 11.55
C THR A 6 11.71 -20.77 10.73
N LEU A 7 11.83 -20.56 9.42
CA LEU A 7 10.77 -20.79 8.43
C LEU A 7 10.52 -22.30 8.31
N ASP A 8 9.27 -22.74 8.33
CA ASP A 8 8.95 -24.15 8.05
C ASP A 8 9.39 -24.47 6.61
N ALA A 9 10.20 -25.51 6.41
CA ALA A 9 10.68 -25.90 5.08
C ALA A 9 9.53 -26.18 4.09
N ALA A 10 8.37 -26.60 4.61
CA ALA A 10 7.15 -26.81 3.86
C ALA A 10 6.58 -25.54 3.19
N ILE A 11 7.06 -24.34 3.53
CA ILE A 11 6.68 -23.12 2.79
C ILE A 11 7.17 -23.21 1.34
N HIS A 12 8.30 -23.84 1.06
CA HIS A 12 8.76 -24.06 -0.31
C HIS A 12 7.85 -24.99 -1.12
N ALA A 13 6.98 -25.75 -0.46
CA ALA A 13 6.02 -26.65 -1.10
C ALA A 13 4.65 -26.00 -1.35
N THR A 14 4.44 -24.71 -1.02
CA THR A 14 3.16 -24.02 -1.27
C THR A 14 2.93 -23.67 -2.73
N GLY A 15 3.99 -23.72 -3.56
CA GLY A 15 3.95 -23.23 -4.95
C GLY A 15 4.14 -21.72 -5.09
N LEU A 16 4.32 -20.98 -3.98
CA LEU A 16 4.61 -19.55 -4.02
C LEU A 16 6.03 -19.29 -4.54
N ARG A 17 6.17 -18.33 -5.44
CA ARG A 17 7.46 -17.85 -5.96
C ARG A 17 8.03 -16.81 -5.00
N PHE A 18 9.14 -17.14 -4.37
CA PHE A 18 9.82 -16.22 -3.46
C PHE A 18 10.40 -15.03 -4.23
N ASN A 19 10.29 -13.84 -3.64
CA ASN A 19 10.65 -12.54 -4.22
C ASN A 19 9.78 -12.07 -5.40
N GLU A 20 8.80 -12.87 -5.81
CA GLU A 20 7.78 -12.47 -6.78
C GLU A 20 6.41 -12.37 -6.09
N ASP A 21 5.92 -13.48 -5.56
CA ASP A 21 4.63 -13.54 -4.85
C ASP A 21 4.77 -13.15 -3.37
N VAL A 22 5.94 -13.42 -2.77
CA VAL A 22 6.20 -13.14 -1.35
C VAL A 22 7.67 -12.87 -1.06
N ILE A 23 7.94 -11.82 -0.27
CA ILE A 23 9.26 -11.53 0.31
C ILE A 23 9.19 -11.85 1.81
N ILE A 24 10.04 -12.77 2.28
CA ILE A 24 10.07 -13.19 3.69
C ILE A 24 11.35 -12.66 4.35
N VAL A 25 11.18 -11.84 5.39
CA VAL A 25 12.29 -11.31 6.18
C VAL A 25 12.24 -11.86 7.60
N HIS A 26 13.34 -12.49 8.03
CA HIS A 26 13.48 -13.02 9.39
C HIS A 26 13.92 -11.95 10.38
N LYS A 27 13.16 -11.77 11.47
CA LYS A 27 13.53 -10.83 12.52
C LYS A 27 13.00 -11.23 13.90
N PHE A 28 13.78 -10.89 14.93
CA PHE A 28 13.41 -11.12 16.32
C PHE A 28 12.28 -10.20 16.84
N LYS A 29 12.20 -8.97 16.33
CA LYS A 29 11.15 -7.99 16.65
C LYS A 29 10.14 -7.93 15.49
N ARG A 30 8.85 -7.88 15.83
CA ARG A 30 7.71 -7.90 14.88
C ARG A 30 7.49 -6.60 14.11
N TYR A 31 8.21 -5.53 14.42
CA TYR A 31 8.03 -4.22 13.77
C TYR A 31 8.90 -4.09 12.52
N VAL A 32 8.31 -3.55 11.45
CA VAL A 32 9.05 -3.03 10.29
C VAL A 32 9.93 -1.87 10.78
N ASN A 33 11.24 -1.98 10.57
CA ASN A 33 12.20 -0.90 10.80
C ASN A 33 12.71 -0.34 9.47
N MET A 34 13.46 0.76 9.53
CA MET A 34 13.97 1.44 8.33
C MET A 34 14.75 0.53 7.37
N PRO A 35 15.64 -0.39 7.82
CA PRO A 35 16.30 -1.32 6.91
C PRO A 35 15.33 -2.21 6.11
N ILE A 36 14.28 -2.76 6.74
CA ILE A 36 13.28 -3.58 6.04
C ILE A 36 12.48 -2.73 5.07
N PHE A 37 12.05 -1.54 5.51
CA PHE A 37 11.32 -0.63 4.65
C PHE A 37 12.15 -0.22 3.43
N ARG A 38 13.44 0.09 3.61
CA ARG A 38 14.35 0.44 2.52
C ARG A 38 14.56 -0.73 1.54
N ALA A 39 14.76 -1.94 2.05
CA ALA A 39 14.87 -3.13 1.21
C ALA A 39 13.59 -3.34 0.39
N TRP A 40 12.42 -3.28 1.03
CA TRP A 40 11.14 -3.36 0.31
C TRP A 40 10.97 -2.25 -0.73
N MET A 41 11.34 -1.01 -0.41
CA MET A 41 11.30 0.11 -1.35
C MET A 41 12.15 -0.16 -2.59
N ILE A 42 13.40 -0.60 -2.42
CA ILE A 42 14.33 -0.83 -3.53
C ILE A 42 13.95 -2.09 -4.30
N ASP A 43 13.82 -3.22 -3.61
CA ASP A 43 13.75 -4.53 -4.24
C ASP A 43 12.38 -4.79 -4.87
N ALA A 44 11.30 -4.27 -4.27
CA ALA A 44 9.94 -4.50 -4.72
C ALA A 44 9.30 -3.25 -5.34
N PHE A 45 9.17 -2.17 -4.58
CA PHE A 45 8.36 -1.02 -5.01
C PHE A 45 8.96 -0.29 -6.21
N ILE A 46 10.24 0.10 -6.14
CA ILE A 46 10.92 0.83 -7.21
C ILE A 46 11.04 -0.05 -8.45
N SER A 47 11.48 -1.30 -8.31
CA SER A 47 11.52 -2.27 -9.41
C SER A 47 10.19 -2.38 -10.14
N TYR A 48 9.07 -2.41 -9.41
CA TYR A 48 7.74 -2.50 -9.99
C TYR A 48 7.32 -1.19 -10.69
N VAL A 49 7.62 -0.03 -10.10
CA VAL A 49 7.37 1.27 -10.73
C VAL A 49 8.16 1.40 -12.03
N ASP A 50 9.45 1.04 -12.04
CA ASP A 50 10.30 1.11 -13.22
C ASP A 50 9.85 0.15 -14.32
N TYR A 51 9.36 -1.04 -13.95
CA TYR A 51 8.74 -1.97 -14.88
C TYR A 51 7.50 -1.40 -15.57
N LEU A 52 6.62 -0.73 -14.81
CA LEU A 52 5.38 -0.14 -15.34
C LEU A 52 5.59 1.19 -16.07
N ARG A 53 6.67 1.91 -15.76
CA ARG A 53 6.91 3.28 -16.22
C ARG A 53 6.79 3.43 -17.74
N PRO A 54 7.40 2.60 -18.60
CA PRO A 54 7.30 2.76 -20.06
C PRO A 54 5.87 2.65 -20.61
N GLU A 55 4.97 1.96 -19.89
CA GLU A 55 3.59 1.76 -20.31
C GLU A 55 2.60 2.76 -19.70
N LYS A 56 2.94 3.33 -18.54
CA LYS A 56 2.00 4.10 -17.72
C LYS A 56 2.36 5.57 -17.57
N LEU A 57 3.62 5.94 -17.81
CA LEU A 57 4.14 7.28 -17.57
C LEU A 57 4.99 7.74 -18.74
N GLU A 58 4.92 9.02 -19.08
CA GLU A 58 5.87 9.61 -20.01
C GLU A 58 7.27 9.73 -19.39
N ILE A 59 8.26 9.94 -20.25
CA ILE A 59 9.68 9.99 -19.85
C ILE A 59 9.94 10.98 -18.71
N ASN A 60 9.15 12.07 -18.63
CA ASN A 60 9.28 13.13 -17.63
C ASN A 60 8.20 13.15 -16.55
N GLU A 61 7.33 12.14 -16.51
CA GLU A 61 6.29 12.07 -15.48
C GLU A 61 6.78 11.40 -14.21
N GLU A 62 6.30 11.92 -13.08
CA GLU A 62 6.58 11.39 -11.75
C GLU A 62 5.51 10.38 -11.35
N ALA A 63 5.92 9.27 -10.75
CA ALA A 63 4.99 8.43 -10.01
C ALA A 63 4.68 9.07 -8.65
N ILE A 64 3.43 9.00 -8.20
CA ILE A 64 3.02 9.53 -6.89
C ILE A 64 2.98 8.41 -5.87
N PHE A 65 3.74 8.55 -4.78
CA PHE A 65 3.71 7.64 -3.65
C PHE A 65 3.01 8.27 -2.45
N VAL A 66 1.78 7.82 -2.16
CA VAL A 66 0.96 8.34 -1.06
C VAL A 66 1.20 7.52 0.21
N MET A 67 1.47 8.20 1.33
CA MET A 67 1.89 7.55 2.56
C MET A 67 1.51 8.34 3.81
N GLU A 68 1.47 7.67 4.96
CA GLU A 68 1.19 8.31 6.26
C GLU A 68 2.27 9.35 6.61
N ASN A 69 1.85 10.47 7.21
CA ASN A 69 2.74 11.51 7.73
C ASN A 69 3.39 11.12 9.07
N LEU A 70 4.13 10.00 9.11
CA LEU A 70 4.91 9.61 10.28
C LEU A 70 6.33 10.16 10.20
N LYS A 71 6.83 10.73 11.30
CA LYS A 71 8.20 11.30 11.38
C LYS A 71 9.29 10.35 10.88
N LYS A 72 9.16 9.06 11.17
CA LYS A 72 10.11 8.01 10.74
C LYS A 72 10.24 7.87 9.21
N TYR A 73 9.25 8.33 8.45
CA TYR A 73 9.27 8.28 6.99
C TYR A 73 9.76 9.59 6.35
N LYS A 74 9.99 10.64 7.15
CA LYS A 74 10.49 11.94 6.68
C LYS A 74 12.01 12.07 6.80
N ASN A 75 12.73 10.98 6.55
CA ASN A 75 14.18 11.07 6.45
C ASN A 75 14.53 11.77 5.13
N GLU A 76 15.20 12.92 5.20
CA GLU A 76 15.58 13.72 4.02
C GLU A 76 16.36 12.89 3.01
N GLU A 77 17.33 12.08 3.45
CA GLU A 77 18.11 11.20 2.57
C GLU A 77 17.22 10.19 1.83
N GLY A 78 16.20 9.65 2.51
CA GLY A 78 15.26 8.71 1.91
C GLY A 78 14.31 9.38 0.93
N LEU A 79 13.86 10.60 1.22
CA LEU A 79 12.99 11.37 0.32
C LEU A 79 13.75 11.85 -0.91
N GLN A 80 15.00 12.28 -0.75
CA GLN A 80 15.85 12.66 -1.88
C GLN A 80 16.09 11.46 -2.79
N PHE A 81 16.40 10.29 -2.23
CA PHE A 81 16.56 9.06 -3.00
C PHE A 81 15.33 8.70 -3.84
N ILE A 82 14.12 8.86 -3.29
CA ILE A 82 12.85 8.61 -3.99
C ILE A 82 12.59 9.69 -5.05
N ALA A 83 12.94 10.94 -4.78
CA ALA A 83 12.82 12.03 -5.74
C ALA A 83 13.78 11.88 -6.94
N ASP A 84 15.02 11.45 -6.72
CA ASP A 84 16.04 11.26 -7.76
C ASP A 84 15.61 10.24 -8.82
N ILE A 85 14.77 9.27 -8.43
CA ILE A 85 14.16 8.27 -9.32
C ILE A 85 12.78 8.68 -9.86
N ARG A 86 12.43 9.97 -9.77
CA ARG A 86 11.17 10.55 -10.26
C ARG A 86 9.94 9.90 -9.63
N ILE A 87 9.98 9.72 -8.32
CA ILE A 87 8.82 9.37 -7.50
C ILE A 87 8.60 10.50 -6.50
N ARG A 88 7.40 11.07 -6.48
CA ARG A 88 7.04 12.14 -5.56
C ARG A 88 6.25 11.58 -4.39
N SER A 89 6.77 11.75 -3.18
CA SER A 89 6.06 11.38 -1.95
C SER A 89 4.99 12.43 -1.60
N VAL A 90 3.78 11.96 -1.32
CA VAL A 90 2.67 12.77 -0.82
C VAL A 90 2.25 12.22 0.54
N PHE A 91 2.22 13.09 1.54
CA PHE A 91 1.92 12.70 2.91
C PHE A 91 0.48 13.04 3.28
N ILE A 92 -0.25 12.04 3.75
CA ILE A 92 -1.60 12.23 4.28
C ILE A 92 -1.52 13.02 5.59
N PRO A 93 -2.34 14.08 5.81
CA PRO A 93 -2.37 14.81 7.06
C PRO A 93 -2.51 13.90 8.29
N LEU A 94 -1.93 14.34 9.41
CA LEU A 94 -1.98 13.57 10.65
C LEU A 94 -3.43 13.31 11.06
N ASN A 95 -3.71 12.10 11.55
CA ASN A 95 -5.04 11.63 11.99
C ASN A 95 -6.11 11.50 10.88
N ASN A 96 -5.77 11.71 9.61
CA ASN A 96 -6.72 11.63 8.49
C ASN A 96 -6.59 10.33 7.67
N SER A 97 -5.81 9.35 8.12
CA SER A 97 -5.63 8.06 7.41
C SER A 97 -6.97 7.35 7.18
N HIS A 98 -7.84 7.32 8.18
CA HIS A 98 -9.17 6.72 8.08
C HIS A 98 -10.05 7.28 6.94
N ALA A 99 -9.77 8.48 6.45
CA ALA A 99 -10.54 9.16 5.41
C ALA A 99 -9.79 9.27 4.07
N LEU A 100 -8.46 9.33 4.09
CA LEU A 100 -7.64 9.64 2.92
C LEU A 100 -6.64 8.53 2.55
N GLN A 101 -6.38 7.58 3.44
CA GLN A 101 -5.49 6.47 3.15
C GLN A 101 -6.22 5.43 2.31
N VAL A 102 -5.86 5.39 1.03
CA VAL A 102 -6.42 4.47 0.03
C VAL A 102 -6.53 3.06 0.62
N GLU A 103 -5.43 2.48 1.12
CA GLU A 103 -5.44 1.11 1.64
C GLU A 103 -6.45 0.88 2.78
N ASP A 104 -6.66 1.84 3.69
CA ASP A 104 -7.56 1.70 4.83
C ASP A 104 -9.05 1.75 4.43
N LEU A 105 -9.38 2.48 3.36
CA LEU A 105 -10.77 2.76 2.99
C LEU A 105 -11.54 1.53 2.47
N ILE A 106 -10.87 0.66 1.70
CA ILE A 106 -11.50 -0.55 1.14
C ILE A 106 -10.55 -1.74 1.22
N VAL A 107 -9.30 -1.60 0.76
CA VAL A 107 -8.39 -2.74 0.55
C VAL A 107 -8.20 -3.53 1.84
N PHE A 108 -7.83 -2.88 2.96
CA PHE A 108 -7.65 -3.59 4.22
C PHE A 108 -8.95 -4.11 4.82
N CYS A 109 -10.08 -3.45 4.57
CA CYS A 109 -11.38 -3.96 4.98
C CYS A 109 -11.70 -5.27 4.25
N LYS A 110 -11.57 -5.29 2.91
CA LYS A 110 -11.80 -6.48 2.07
C LYS A 110 -10.80 -7.58 2.42
N PHE A 111 -9.51 -7.27 2.53
CA PHE A 111 -8.47 -8.20 2.97
C PHE A 111 -8.83 -8.86 4.31
N LYS A 112 -9.22 -8.10 5.33
CA LYS A 112 -9.63 -8.66 6.63
C LYS A 112 -10.83 -9.59 6.51
N GLN A 113 -11.80 -9.27 5.64
CA GLN A 113 -12.96 -10.12 5.39
C GLN A 113 -12.55 -11.44 4.72
N GLU A 114 -11.80 -11.37 3.62
CA GLU A 114 -11.35 -12.56 2.88
C GLU A 114 -10.43 -13.44 3.71
N PHE A 115 -9.49 -12.83 4.43
CA PHE A 115 -8.61 -13.55 5.34
C PHE A 115 -9.38 -14.26 6.46
N ARG A 116 -10.40 -13.61 7.05
CA ARG A 116 -11.27 -14.25 8.04
C ARG A 116 -12.06 -15.42 7.46
N LYS A 117 -12.62 -15.28 6.25
CA LYS A 117 -13.32 -16.36 5.56
C LYS A 117 -12.40 -17.57 5.35
N ALA A 118 -11.22 -17.34 4.77
CA ALA A 118 -10.24 -18.40 4.52
C ALA A 118 -9.71 -19.06 5.82
N ASN A 119 -9.62 -18.29 6.90
CA ASN A 119 -9.17 -18.82 8.19
C ASN A 119 -10.25 -19.63 8.92
N ASN A 120 -11.54 -19.38 8.65
CA ASN A 120 -12.65 -20.14 9.24
C ASN A 120 -12.90 -21.47 8.53
N THR A 121 -12.55 -21.60 7.25
CA THR A 121 -12.77 -22.81 6.45
C THR A 121 -11.63 -23.82 6.55
N SER A 122 -10.45 -23.42 7.05
CA SER A 122 -9.26 -24.27 7.08
C SER A 122 -9.10 -24.97 8.42
N GLU A 123 -9.07 -26.31 8.41
CA GLU A 123 -8.84 -27.12 9.62
C GLU A 123 -7.40 -27.00 10.15
N SER A 124 -6.41 -26.78 9.28
CA SER A 124 -5.00 -26.74 9.67
C SER A 124 -4.43 -25.30 9.72
N LYS A 125 -3.70 -25.03 10.80
CA LYS A 125 -3.10 -23.73 11.13
C LYS A 125 -1.57 -23.73 10.98
N THR A 126 -1.07 -24.43 9.96
CA THR A 126 0.37 -24.50 9.68
C THR A 126 0.89 -23.17 9.12
N GLN A 127 2.20 -22.91 9.24
CA GLN A 127 2.81 -21.68 8.70
C GLN A 127 2.69 -21.57 7.17
N PRO A 128 2.92 -22.62 6.36
CA PRO A 128 2.74 -22.56 4.90
C PRO A 128 1.33 -22.16 4.49
N GLN A 129 0.32 -22.76 5.12
CA GLN A 129 -1.07 -22.45 4.83
C GLN A 129 -1.47 -21.05 5.30
N PHE A 130 -0.89 -20.58 6.41
CA PHE A 130 -1.08 -19.21 6.84
C PHE A 130 -0.57 -18.21 5.80
N VAL A 131 0.65 -18.42 5.28
CA VAL A 131 1.22 -17.56 4.23
C VAL A 131 0.40 -17.65 2.94
N ALA A 132 0.03 -18.86 2.51
CA ALA A 132 -0.82 -19.03 1.31
C ALA A 132 -2.17 -18.31 1.44
N ARG A 133 -2.84 -18.40 2.60
CA ARG A 133 -4.09 -17.66 2.85
C ARG A 133 -3.88 -16.15 2.88
N LEU A 134 -2.72 -15.69 3.37
CA LEU A 134 -2.38 -14.28 3.38
C LEU A 134 -2.26 -13.74 1.94
N VAL A 135 -1.50 -14.44 1.09
CA VAL A 135 -1.32 -14.07 -0.32
C VAL A 135 -2.65 -14.07 -1.06
N ALA A 136 -3.42 -15.16 -0.98
CA ALA A 136 -4.71 -15.26 -1.66
C ALA A 136 -5.72 -14.19 -1.21
N ALA A 137 -5.77 -13.87 0.10
CA ALA A 137 -6.63 -12.81 0.60
C ALA A 137 -6.17 -11.41 0.14
N THR A 138 -4.86 -11.20 -0.01
CA THR A 138 -4.31 -9.96 -0.57
C THR A 138 -4.70 -9.82 -2.04
N GLU A 139 -4.50 -10.85 -2.86
CA GLU A 139 -4.86 -10.84 -4.28
C GLU A 139 -6.34 -10.54 -4.50
N GLU A 140 -7.22 -11.18 -3.74
CA GLU A 140 -8.67 -10.92 -3.80
C GLU A 140 -9.02 -9.51 -3.32
N ALA A 141 -8.28 -8.95 -2.36
CA ALA A 141 -8.51 -7.60 -1.88
C ALA A 141 -8.07 -6.51 -2.86
N THR A 142 -7.05 -6.78 -3.68
CA THR A 142 -6.39 -5.79 -4.55
C THR A 142 -6.75 -5.94 -6.03
N THR A 143 -8.00 -6.30 -6.34
CA THR A 143 -8.46 -6.35 -7.75
C THR A 143 -8.39 -4.95 -8.39
N PRO A 144 -8.16 -4.84 -9.72
CA PRO A 144 -8.10 -3.53 -10.39
C PRO A 144 -9.31 -2.64 -10.13
N SER A 145 -10.53 -3.20 -10.20
CA SER A 145 -11.76 -2.48 -9.90
C SER A 145 -11.87 -2.05 -8.44
N GLY A 146 -11.44 -2.91 -7.50
CA GLY A 146 -11.37 -2.60 -6.08
C GLY A 146 -10.41 -1.45 -5.80
N ASN A 147 -9.20 -1.51 -6.37
CA ASN A 147 -8.20 -0.44 -6.24
C ASN A 147 -8.74 0.88 -6.80
N CYS A 148 -9.31 0.89 -8.01
CA CYS A 148 -9.91 2.11 -8.58
C CYS A 148 -11.02 2.70 -7.71
N ALA A 149 -11.92 1.85 -7.18
CA ALA A 149 -12.97 2.31 -6.26
C ALA A 149 -12.38 2.90 -4.96
N THR A 150 -11.25 2.37 -4.51
CA THR A 150 -10.54 2.83 -3.32
C THR A 150 -9.92 4.20 -3.54
N PHE A 151 -9.23 4.40 -4.68
CA PHE A 151 -8.72 5.71 -5.07
C PHE A 151 -9.84 6.73 -5.17
N LYS A 152 -10.96 6.39 -5.82
CA LYS A 152 -12.13 7.28 -5.88
C LYS A 152 -12.66 7.64 -4.49
N ARG A 153 -12.73 6.67 -3.57
CA ARG A 153 -13.10 6.95 -2.17
C ARG A 153 -12.07 7.80 -1.45
N ALA A 154 -10.80 7.79 -1.83
CA ALA A 154 -9.79 8.72 -1.33
C ALA A 154 -9.82 10.07 -2.06
N VAL A 155 -10.88 10.33 -2.84
CA VAL A 155 -11.06 11.56 -3.63
C VAL A 155 -10.01 11.71 -4.74
N ILE A 156 -9.41 10.59 -5.15
CA ILE A 156 -8.49 10.52 -6.28
C ILE A 156 -9.26 9.94 -7.47
N ILE A 157 -9.52 10.79 -8.45
CA ILE A 157 -10.27 10.45 -9.67
C ILE A 157 -9.33 10.34 -10.86
N SER A 158 -9.84 9.69 -11.92
CA SER A 158 -9.14 9.59 -13.19
C SER A 158 -9.82 10.51 -14.20
N GLU A 159 -9.05 11.42 -14.80
CA GLU A 159 -9.52 12.40 -15.78
C GLU A 159 -8.88 12.09 -17.14
N PRO A 160 -9.67 11.95 -18.23
CA PRO A 160 -9.11 11.81 -19.56
C PRO A 160 -8.59 13.17 -20.06
N VAL A 161 -7.29 13.28 -20.31
CA VAL A 161 -6.62 14.46 -20.88
C VAL A 161 -5.80 14.00 -22.06
N ASP A 162 -6.01 14.57 -23.24
CA ASP A 162 -5.25 14.25 -24.47
C ASP A 162 -5.16 12.75 -24.80
N GLY A 163 -6.26 12.00 -24.58
CA GLY A 163 -6.34 10.57 -24.89
C GLY A 163 -5.69 9.64 -23.85
N ARG A 164 -5.21 10.17 -22.72
CA ARG A 164 -4.67 9.42 -21.58
C ARG A 164 -5.44 9.73 -20.31
N TYR A 165 -5.36 8.84 -19.33
CA TYR A 165 -5.98 9.02 -18.02
C TYR A 165 -4.96 9.54 -17.02
N ILE A 166 -5.20 10.72 -16.44
CA ILE A 166 -4.39 11.29 -15.37
C ILE A 166 -5.10 11.14 -14.03
N ALA A 167 -4.33 10.96 -12.94
CA ALA A 167 -4.87 10.96 -11.59
C ALA A 167 -4.96 12.40 -11.07
N LYS A 168 -6.09 12.77 -10.47
CA LYS A 168 -6.36 14.11 -9.94
C LYS A 168 -7.17 14.04 -8.65
N ILE A 169 -7.02 15.03 -7.78
CA ILE A 169 -7.87 15.21 -6.61
C ILE A 169 -9.19 15.86 -7.05
N ASP A 170 -10.32 15.26 -6.68
CA ASP A 170 -11.61 15.95 -6.78
C ASP A 170 -11.69 17.01 -5.67
N GLU A 171 -11.25 18.23 -5.99
CA GLU A 171 -11.16 19.32 -5.01
C GLU A 171 -12.51 19.64 -4.35
N ALA A 172 -13.62 19.47 -5.06
CA ALA A 172 -14.95 19.76 -4.51
C ALA A 172 -15.31 18.75 -3.42
N GLU A 173 -15.17 17.46 -3.72
CA GLU A 173 -15.43 16.39 -2.74
C GLU A 173 -14.40 16.39 -1.61
N ASN A 174 -13.14 16.76 -1.91
CA ASN A 174 -12.07 16.83 -0.91
C ASN A 174 -12.36 17.96 0.08
N ASN A 175 -12.72 19.15 -0.39
CA ASN A 175 -13.08 20.28 0.47
C ASN A 175 -14.32 19.98 1.32
N ALA A 176 -15.35 19.37 0.73
CA ALA A 176 -16.54 18.96 1.49
C ALA A 176 -16.17 17.98 2.61
N ARG A 177 -15.32 17.00 2.32
CA ARG A 177 -14.88 16.02 3.31
C ARG A 177 -14.00 16.61 4.40
N MET A 178 -13.08 17.51 4.04
CA MET A 178 -12.24 18.19 5.02
C MET A 178 -13.07 19.08 5.95
N ALA A 179 -14.15 19.71 5.44
CA ALA A 179 -15.11 20.44 6.27
C ALA A 179 -15.86 19.54 7.26
N GLU A 180 -16.23 18.31 6.86
CA GLU A 180 -16.85 17.32 7.76
C GLU A 180 -15.90 16.80 8.84
N LEU A 181 -14.63 16.55 8.47
CA LEU A 181 -13.60 16.05 9.38
C LEU A 181 -13.13 17.12 10.38
N HIS A 182 -13.15 18.40 9.97
CA HIS A 182 -12.66 19.53 10.75
C HIS A 182 -13.71 20.67 10.84
N PRO A 183 -14.88 20.44 11.46
CA PRO A 183 -15.98 21.40 11.45
C PRO A 183 -15.69 22.72 12.21
N GLY A 184 -14.62 22.78 12.99
CA GLY A 184 -14.22 23.95 13.80
C GLY A 184 -13.18 24.88 13.16
N ASP A 185 -12.52 24.47 12.07
CA ASP A 185 -11.38 25.21 11.50
C ASP A 185 -11.79 26.23 10.43
N LEU A 186 -13.07 26.27 10.02
CA LEU A 186 -13.59 27.19 9.00
C LEU A 186 -13.90 28.61 9.52
N GLY A 187 -13.57 28.91 10.79
CA GLY A 187 -13.91 30.18 11.47
C GLY A 187 -12.73 31.10 11.80
N GLN A 188 -11.52 30.81 11.32
CA GLN A 188 -10.34 31.67 11.56
C GLN A 188 -9.66 32.03 10.24
N ASN A 189 -10.22 33.00 9.53
CA ASN A 189 -9.51 33.87 8.59
C ASN A 189 -10.21 35.23 8.58
#